data_AF-A0A2U3CYG4-F1
#
_entry.id   AF-A0A2U3CYG4-F1
#
_cell.length_a   1.000
_cell.length_b   1.000
_cell.length_c   1.000
_cell.angle_alpha   90.00
_cell.angle_beta   90.00
_cell.angle_gamma   90.00
#
_symmetry.space_group_name_H-M   'P 1'
#
loop_
_entity.id
_entity.type
_entity.pdbx_description
1 polymer ?
#
loop_
_entity_poly.entity_id
_entity_poly.type
_entity_poly.pdbx_seq_one_letter_code
_entity_poly.pdbx_strand_id
1 'polypeptide(L)'
;MVPFLLGGNMRYQRHSRHRRYVRHERHGSDATPKAKIKTVGKVQYSADGKSGWQDTIPAGLMKVNTPLTFYIRAKTVDPEDDGSYIYKFKIAPGTGDALSLQNTDVNKAKISGTAPEGMLSKTFSVNCTIEDSYGTEVTGTALTQAWSAAPAA
;
A
#
# COMPACT_ATOMS: atom_id res chain seq x y z
N MET A 1 87.25 -19.31 -4.07
CA MET A 1 87.01 -19.27 -5.53
C MET A 1 86.85 -20.71 -6.02
N VAL A 2 85.62 -21.22 -6.05
CA VAL A 2 85.18 -22.42 -6.80
C VAL A 2 83.68 -22.22 -7.11
N PRO A 3 83.18 -22.62 -8.29
CA PRO A 3 81.94 -22.10 -8.86
C PRO A 3 80.70 -23.01 -8.66
N PHE A 4 79.61 -22.46 -9.18
CA PHE A 4 78.21 -22.90 -9.28
C PHE A 4 77.89 -24.34 -9.74
N LEU A 5 76.68 -24.76 -9.26
CA LEU A 5 75.60 -25.55 -9.88
C LEU A 5 75.80 -27.04 -10.22
N LEU A 6 74.91 -27.88 -9.68
CA LEU A 6 73.83 -28.65 -10.35
C LEU A 6 73.36 -29.73 -9.34
N GLY A 7 72.15 -29.66 -8.79
CA GLY A 7 70.92 -30.12 -9.45
C GLY A 7 70.36 -31.30 -8.64
N GLY A 8 69.12 -31.20 -8.16
CA GLY A 8 68.54 -32.30 -7.37
C GLY A 8 67.29 -31.94 -6.57
N ASN A 9 66.19 -31.73 -7.31
CA ASN A 9 64.78 -32.02 -7.01
C ASN A 9 64.29 -32.35 -5.58
N MET A 10 63.02 -31.96 -5.33
CA MET A 10 62.13 -32.33 -4.19
C MET A 10 62.37 -31.52 -2.90
N ARG A 11 61.38 -30.83 -2.31
CA ARG A 11 59.93 -31.01 -2.28
C ARG A 11 59.24 -29.67 -2.03
N TYR A 12 58.12 -29.48 -2.72
CA TYR A 12 57.13 -28.45 -2.41
C TYR A 12 56.68 -28.53 -0.95
N GLN A 13 56.81 -27.44 -0.21
CA GLN A 13 55.89 -27.12 0.87
C GLN A 13 55.80 -25.60 1.00
N ARG A 14 55.21 -24.95 -0.02
CA ARG A 14 54.57 -23.66 0.20
C ARG A 14 53.51 -23.90 1.27
N HIS A 15 53.74 -23.40 2.48
CA HIS A 15 52.67 -23.14 3.43
C HIS A 15 51.73 -22.11 2.80
N SER A 16 50.84 -22.58 1.93
CA SER A 16 49.62 -21.86 1.60
C SER A 16 48.85 -21.77 2.90
N ARG A 17 48.98 -20.61 3.56
CA ARG A 17 48.04 -20.18 4.57
C ARG A 17 46.67 -20.28 3.93
N HIS A 18 45.98 -21.38 4.20
CA HIS A 18 44.55 -21.48 4.01
C HIS A 18 43.96 -20.44 4.94
N ARG A 19 43.90 -19.17 4.48
CA ARG A 19 42.82 -18.30 4.87
C ARG A 19 41.58 -19.05 4.40
N ARG A 20 40.96 -19.79 5.33
CA ARG A 20 39.53 -20.06 5.24
C ARG A 20 38.94 -18.67 5.07
N TYR A 21 38.62 -18.32 3.83
CA TYR A 21 37.47 -17.48 3.62
C TYR A 21 36.36 -18.28 4.28
N VAL A 22 36.03 -17.93 5.52
CA VAL A 22 34.71 -18.20 6.06
C VAL A 22 33.84 -17.45 5.07
N ARG A 23 33.36 -18.20 4.08
CA ARG A 23 32.26 -17.77 3.25
C ARG A 23 31.17 -17.56 4.29
N HIS A 24 30.95 -16.30 4.66
CA HIS A 24 29.66 -15.92 5.19
C HIS A 24 28.71 -16.23 4.04
N GLU A 25 28.23 -17.47 4.02
CA GLU A 25 27.05 -17.81 3.26
C GLU A 25 26.01 -16.82 3.74
N ARG A 26 25.57 -16.03 2.76
CA ARG A 26 24.55 -15.02 2.90
C ARG A 26 23.31 -15.70 3.48
N HIS A 27 23.17 -15.72 4.79
CA HIS A 27 21.87 -15.71 5.43
C HIS A 27 21.46 -14.26 5.60
N GLY A 28 21.25 -13.59 4.45
CA GLY A 28 20.28 -12.52 4.38
C GLY A 28 18.90 -13.18 4.45
N SER A 29 18.53 -13.65 5.64
CA SER A 29 17.17 -14.13 5.90
C SER A 29 16.46 -13.09 6.74
N ASP A 30 16.25 -11.91 6.16
CA ASP A 30 15.01 -11.16 6.35
C ASP A 30 13.87 -11.89 5.61
N ALA A 31 13.77 -13.20 5.87
CA ALA A 31 12.75 -14.08 5.32
C ALA A 31 11.68 -14.31 6.39
N THR A 32 11.34 -13.27 7.15
CA THR A 32 10.05 -13.22 7.83
C THR A 32 9.00 -13.47 6.74
N PRO A 33 8.21 -14.55 6.83
CA PRO A 33 7.16 -14.79 5.86
C PRO A 33 6.28 -13.56 5.80
N LYS A 34 6.16 -12.95 4.62
CA LYS A 34 5.31 -11.77 4.45
C LYS A 34 3.87 -12.16 4.74
N ALA A 35 3.11 -11.23 5.28
CA ALA A 35 1.73 -11.45 5.60
C ALA A 35 0.94 -11.74 4.31
N LYS A 36 0.08 -12.77 4.33
CA LYS A 36 -0.87 -13.06 3.23
C LYS A 36 -2.22 -12.49 3.59
N ILE A 37 -2.76 -11.60 2.77
CA ILE A 37 -4.02 -10.91 3.08
C ILE A 37 -5.19 -11.91 3.08
N LYS A 38 -6.06 -11.82 4.09
CA LYS A 38 -7.27 -12.67 4.19
C LYS A 38 -8.54 -11.85 4.12
N THR A 39 -8.62 -10.78 4.91
CA THR A 39 -9.83 -9.96 4.98
C THR A 39 -9.51 -8.48 4.99
N VAL A 40 -10.39 -7.71 4.35
CA VAL A 40 -10.34 -6.25 4.33
C VAL A 40 -11.70 -5.74 4.77
N GLY A 41 -11.70 -4.89 5.78
CA GLY A 41 -12.89 -4.28 6.34
C GLY A 41 -13.50 -3.22 5.41
N LYS A 42 -14.47 -2.50 5.95
CA LYS A 42 -15.07 -1.36 5.24
C LYS A 42 -14.06 -0.22 5.08
N VAL A 43 -14.18 0.53 4.00
CA VAL A 43 -13.52 1.85 3.88
C VAL A 43 -14.15 2.82 4.88
N GLN A 44 -13.33 3.55 5.63
CA GLN A 44 -13.78 4.58 6.57
C GLN A 44 -13.61 5.97 6.00
N TYR A 45 -14.42 6.89 6.50
CA TYR A 45 -14.37 8.32 6.24
C TYR A 45 -13.64 9.07 7.36
N SER A 46 -12.94 10.15 7.04
CA SER A 46 -12.53 11.19 7.98
C SER A 46 -12.55 12.56 7.30
N ALA A 47 -12.92 13.61 8.04
CA ALA A 47 -12.89 14.98 7.54
C ALA A 47 -11.46 15.53 7.43
N ASP A 48 -10.54 15.10 8.31
CA ASP A 48 -9.20 15.69 8.46
C ASP A 48 -8.05 14.73 8.07
N GLY A 49 -8.35 13.43 7.88
CA GLY A 49 -7.38 12.40 7.56
C GLY A 49 -6.47 11.99 8.73
N LYS A 50 -6.74 12.49 9.94
CA LYS A 50 -5.96 12.26 11.16
C LYS A 50 -6.76 11.50 12.20
N SER A 51 -8.01 11.88 12.41
CA SER A 51 -8.85 11.39 13.50
C SER A 51 -10.31 11.21 13.07
N GLY A 52 -11.18 10.80 14.00
CA GLY A 52 -12.63 10.77 13.76
C GLY A 52 -13.08 9.83 12.65
N TRP A 53 -12.37 8.71 12.48
CA TRP A 53 -12.66 7.73 11.43
C TRP A 53 -14.01 7.05 11.64
N GLN A 54 -14.89 7.17 10.65
CA GLN A 54 -16.28 6.72 10.70
C GLN A 54 -16.59 5.72 9.60
N ASP A 55 -17.54 4.83 9.85
CA ASP A 55 -17.97 3.82 8.87
C ASP A 55 -19.00 4.38 7.86
N THR A 56 -19.37 5.65 7.99
CA THR A 56 -20.35 6.35 7.15
C THR A 56 -19.87 7.75 6.83
N ILE A 57 -20.21 8.24 5.64
CA ILE A 57 -20.01 9.65 5.28
C ILE A 57 -21.18 10.46 5.90
N PRO A 58 -20.92 11.59 6.58
CA PRO A 58 -21.97 12.42 7.14
C PRO A 58 -23.02 12.84 6.11
N ALA A 59 -24.29 12.79 6.52
CA ALA A 59 -25.38 13.30 5.70
C ALA A 59 -25.17 14.79 5.39
N GLY A 60 -25.38 15.17 4.14
CA GLY A 60 -25.19 16.56 3.68
C GLY A 60 -23.75 16.96 3.36
N LEU A 61 -22.76 16.09 3.51
CA LEU A 61 -21.40 16.32 2.98
C LEU A 61 -21.39 16.19 1.45
N MET A 62 -22.06 15.15 0.94
CA MET A 62 -22.08 14.80 -0.49
C MET A 62 -23.10 15.65 -1.25
N LYS A 63 -22.73 16.90 -1.53
CA LYS A 63 -23.55 17.85 -2.28
C LYS A 63 -22.99 18.10 -3.66
N VAL A 64 -23.85 18.08 -4.67
CA VAL A 64 -23.46 18.51 -6.02
C VAL A 64 -23.14 20.00 -6.04
N ASN A 65 -22.34 20.43 -7.01
CA ASN A 65 -21.89 21.82 -7.22
C ASN A 65 -21.22 22.46 -5.99
N THR A 66 -20.85 21.66 -4.99
CA THR A 66 -20.18 22.11 -3.76
C THR A 66 -18.79 21.49 -3.71
N PRO A 67 -17.71 22.30 -3.54
CA PRO A 67 -16.39 21.77 -3.31
C PRO A 67 -16.37 20.91 -2.04
N LEU A 68 -15.80 19.72 -2.14
CA LEU A 68 -15.61 18.84 -1.00
C LEU A 68 -14.17 18.37 -0.90
N THR A 69 -13.77 18.04 0.31
CA THR A 69 -12.49 17.39 0.62
C THR A 69 -12.69 16.52 1.83
N PHE A 70 -12.29 15.26 1.73
CA PHE A 70 -12.26 14.32 2.84
C PHE A 70 -11.23 13.22 2.59
N TYR A 71 -11.04 12.38 3.59
CA TYR A 71 -10.06 11.31 3.58
C TYR A 71 -10.72 9.97 3.82
N ILE A 72 -10.10 8.94 3.28
CA ILE A 72 -10.52 7.56 3.43
C ILE A 72 -9.36 6.66 3.83
N ARG A 73 -9.68 5.55 4.49
CA ARG A 73 -8.74 4.46 4.80
C ARG A 73 -9.43 3.11 4.83
N ALA A 74 -8.69 2.01 4.75
CA ALA A 74 -9.21 0.69 5.10
C ALA A 74 -9.30 0.54 6.63
N LYS A 75 -10.44 0.10 7.18
CA LYS A 75 -10.64 -0.02 8.65
C LYS A 75 -9.83 -1.14 9.29
N THR A 76 -10.01 -2.35 8.75
CA THR A 76 -9.54 -3.61 9.32
C THR A 76 -8.80 -4.33 8.22
N VAL A 77 -7.60 -4.79 8.52
CA VAL A 77 -6.77 -5.58 7.63
C VAL A 77 -6.32 -6.77 8.46
N ASP A 78 -6.70 -7.98 8.05
CA ASP A 78 -6.29 -9.21 8.72
C ASP A 78 -5.59 -10.15 7.73
N PRO A 79 -4.38 -10.62 8.06
CA PRO A 79 -3.55 -10.22 9.21
C PRO A 79 -3.14 -8.73 9.18
N GLU A 80 -2.65 -8.22 10.32
CA GLU A 80 -2.16 -6.83 10.41
C GLU A 80 -1.07 -6.59 9.38
N ASP A 81 -1.09 -5.39 8.79
CA ASP A 81 -0.16 -5.00 7.75
C ASP A 81 1.28 -4.94 8.29
N ASP A 82 2.15 -5.73 7.69
CA ASP A 82 3.59 -5.76 7.98
C ASP A 82 4.40 -4.78 7.11
N GLY A 83 3.70 -3.92 6.36
CA GLY A 83 4.27 -2.98 5.40
C GLY A 83 4.45 -3.54 4.00
N SER A 84 4.03 -4.79 3.75
CA SER A 84 4.13 -5.42 2.42
C SER A 84 2.89 -5.26 1.55
N TYR A 85 1.79 -4.72 2.09
CA TYR A 85 0.53 -4.56 1.37
C TYR A 85 0.48 -3.33 0.46
N ILE A 86 -0.18 -3.49 -0.68
CA ILE A 86 -0.44 -2.43 -1.65
C ILE A 86 -1.94 -2.10 -1.62
N TYR A 87 -2.27 -0.86 -1.28
CA TYR A 87 -3.66 -0.40 -1.19
C TYR A 87 -4.07 0.30 -2.48
N LYS A 88 -5.10 -0.26 -3.13
CA LYS A 88 -5.66 0.25 -4.38
C LYS A 88 -7.05 0.83 -4.09
N PHE A 89 -7.11 2.12 -3.80
CA PHE A 89 -8.38 2.83 -3.65
C PHE A 89 -8.97 3.18 -5.00
N LYS A 90 -10.28 3.01 -5.16
CA LYS A 90 -10.98 3.30 -6.42
C LYS A 90 -12.40 3.80 -6.18
N ILE A 91 -12.74 4.90 -6.83
CA ILE A 91 -14.12 5.39 -6.92
C ILE A 91 -14.83 4.53 -7.98
N ALA A 92 -16.02 4.03 -7.65
CA ALA A 92 -16.81 3.24 -8.59
C ALA A 92 -17.20 4.10 -9.80
N PRO A 93 -17.04 3.62 -11.05
CA PRO A 93 -17.36 4.38 -12.25
C PRO A 93 -18.79 4.92 -12.23
N GLY A 94 -18.98 6.17 -12.68
CA GLY A 94 -20.29 6.79 -12.77
C GLY A 94 -20.82 7.37 -11.45
N THR A 95 -20.13 7.15 -10.32
CA THR A 95 -20.59 7.56 -8.98
C THR A 95 -19.89 8.80 -8.42
N GLY A 96 -18.77 9.22 -9.02
CA GLY A 96 -17.96 10.34 -8.54
C GLY A 96 -16.83 10.71 -9.49
N ASP A 97 -17.02 10.55 -10.80
CA ASP A 97 -15.94 10.67 -11.81
C ASP A 97 -15.29 12.07 -11.89
N ALA A 98 -15.98 13.10 -11.39
CA ALA A 98 -15.45 14.45 -11.30
C ALA A 98 -14.57 14.70 -10.05
N LEU A 99 -14.46 13.71 -9.16
CA LEU A 99 -13.62 13.78 -7.97
C LEU A 99 -12.21 13.25 -8.28
N SER A 100 -11.23 13.91 -7.69
CA SER A 100 -9.85 13.41 -7.64
C SER A 100 -9.69 12.50 -6.44
N LEU A 101 -9.02 11.36 -6.66
CA LEU A 101 -8.55 10.46 -5.62
C LEU A 101 -7.03 10.46 -5.64
N GLN A 102 -6.42 10.78 -4.50
CA GLN A 102 -4.97 10.83 -4.34
C GLN A 102 -4.55 10.04 -3.10
N ASN A 103 -3.68 9.04 -3.26
CA ASN A 103 -3.08 8.36 -2.11
C ASN A 103 -2.19 9.34 -1.35
N THR A 104 -2.43 9.47 -0.04
CA THR A 104 -1.67 10.37 0.84
C THR A 104 -0.76 9.62 1.79
N ASP A 105 -1.03 8.33 2.00
CA ASP A 105 -0.28 7.42 2.85
C ASP A 105 -0.49 5.99 2.33
N VAL A 106 0.22 5.00 2.89
CA VAL A 106 0.13 3.60 2.49
C VAL A 106 -1.31 3.10 2.51
N ASN A 107 -2.06 3.39 3.58
CA ASN A 107 -3.44 2.93 3.76
C ASN A 107 -4.48 4.07 3.74
N LYS A 108 -4.13 5.25 3.19
CA LYS A 108 -5.02 6.42 3.15
C LYS A 108 -5.04 7.09 1.79
N ALA A 109 -6.21 7.59 1.41
CA ALA A 109 -6.36 8.46 0.27
C ALA A 109 -7.18 9.71 0.62
N LYS A 110 -6.90 10.81 -0.07
CA LYS A 110 -7.69 12.02 -0.10
C LYS A 110 -8.63 11.98 -1.29
N ILE A 111 -9.86 12.39 -1.07
CA ILE A 111 -10.85 12.65 -2.11
C ILE A 111 -11.16 14.14 -2.09
N SER A 112 -11.09 14.78 -3.25
CA SER A 112 -11.40 16.19 -3.39
C SER A 112 -11.93 16.54 -4.78
N GLY A 113 -12.78 17.55 -4.85
CA GLY A 113 -13.32 18.06 -6.11
C GLY A 113 -14.72 18.60 -5.94
N THR A 114 -15.38 18.84 -7.07
CA THR A 114 -16.75 19.32 -7.14
C THR A 114 -17.52 18.42 -8.08
N ALA A 115 -18.53 17.71 -7.56
CA ALA A 115 -19.37 16.86 -8.40
C ALA A 115 -20.39 17.70 -9.17
N PRO A 116 -20.62 17.43 -10.47
CA PRO A 116 -21.63 18.15 -11.25
C PRO A 116 -23.05 17.72 -10.84
N GLU A 117 -24.03 18.54 -11.22
CA GLU A 117 -25.46 18.31 -10.95
C GLU A 117 -25.99 16.96 -11.45
N GLY A 118 -25.42 16.41 -12.54
CA GLY A 118 -25.75 15.08 -13.07
C GLY A 118 -25.41 13.90 -12.15
N MET A 119 -24.84 14.15 -10.96
CA MET A 119 -24.66 13.15 -9.90
C MET A 119 -25.85 13.07 -8.93
N LEU A 120 -26.81 14.01 -9.00
CA LEU A 120 -28.06 13.93 -8.26
C LEU A 120 -28.75 12.59 -8.53
N SER A 121 -29.30 11.97 -7.48
CA SER A 121 -29.91 10.62 -7.50
C SER A 121 -28.94 9.46 -7.66
N LYS A 122 -27.63 9.69 -7.76
CA LYS A 122 -26.62 8.63 -7.72
C LYS A 122 -26.12 8.41 -6.29
N THR A 123 -25.56 7.24 -6.06
CA THR A 123 -24.87 6.91 -4.82
C THR A 123 -23.37 6.86 -5.09
N PHE A 124 -22.62 7.77 -4.48
CA PHE A 124 -21.18 7.71 -4.44
C PHE A 124 -20.74 6.38 -3.82
N SER A 125 -19.70 5.76 -4.40
CA SER A 125 -19.13 4.52 -3.89
C SER A 125 -17.62 4.54 -4.07
N VAL A 126 -16.89 4.23 -2.99
CA VAL A 126 -15.44 4.05 -3.02
C VAL A 126 -15.05 2.79 -2.28
N ASN A 127 -14.17 2.00 -2.87
CA ASN A 127 -13.65 0.78 -2.27
C ASN A 127 -12.12 0.80 -2.20
N CYS A 128 -11.58 -0.19 -1.50
CA CYS A 128 -10.15 -0.45 -1.42
C CYS A 128 -9.93 -1.94 -1.70
N THR A 129 -9.06 -2.25 -2.66
CA THR A 129 -8.51 -3.59 -2.85
C THR A 129 -7.10 -3.60 -2.31
N ILE A 130 -6.78 -4.57 -1.46
CA ILE A 130 -5.44 -4.77 -0.94
C ILE A 130 -4.81 -5.94 -1.69
N GLU A 131 -3.64 -5.72 -2.25
CA GLU A 131 -2.79 -6.75 -2.85
C GLU A 131 -1.62 -7.07 -1.92
N ASP A 132 -1.39 -8.35 -1.62
CA ASP A 132 -0.20 -8.79 -0.89
C ASP A 132 0.99 -9.09 -1.82
N SER A 133 2.17 -9.27 -1.21
CA SER A 133 3.40 -9.56 -1.97
C SER A 133 3.39 -10.89 -2.75
N TYR A 134 2.40 -11.74 -2.54
CA TYR A 134 2.18 -12.98 -3.28
C TYR A 134 1.20 -12.81 -4.45
N GLY A 135 0.66 -11.59 -4.64
CA GLY A 135 -0.33 -11.26 -5.68
C GLY A 135 -1.77 -11.61 -5.29
N THR A 136 -2.04 -11.91 -4.02
CA THR A 136 -3.43 -12.14 -3.57
C THR A 136 -4.12 -10.79 -3.43
N GLU A 137 -5.25 -10.62 -4.11
CA GLU A 137 -6.09 -9.42 -3.98
C GLU A 137 -7.35 -9.71 -3.16
N VAL A 138 -7.62 -8.84 -2.18
CA VAL A 138 -8.87 -8.86 -1.40
C VAL A 138 -9.50 -7.48 -1.42
N THR A 139 -10.75 -7.41 -1.86
CA THR A 139 -11.53 -6.17 -1.89
C THR A 139 -12.37 -6.03 -0.62
N GLY A 140 -12.23 -4.88 0.05
CA GLY A 140 -13.03 -4.54 1.21
C GLY A 140 -14.45 -4.10 0.87
N THR A 141 -15.23 -3.80 1.90
CA THR A 141 -16.58 -3.27 1.72
C THR A 141 -16.53 -1.79 1.34
N ALA A 142 -17.30 -1.41 0.32
CA ALA A 142 -17.36 -0.03 -0.14
C ALA A 142 -17.95 0.93 0.90
N LEU A 143 -17.43 2.14 0.94
CA LEU A 143 -18.03 3.29 1.60
C LEU A 143 -18.95 3.99 0.60
N THR A 144 -20.22 4.19 0.98
CA THR A 144 -21.24 4.73 0.10
C THR A 144 -21.98 5.90 0.73
N GLN A 145 -22.47 6.81 -0.11
CA GLN A 145 -23.36 7.90 0.30
C GLN A 145 -24.13 8.47 -0.89
N ALA A 146 -25.42 8.77 -0.69
CA ALA A 146 -26.23 9.42 -1.71
C ALA A 146 -25.80 10.88 -1.93
N TRP A 147 -25.80 11.31 -3.19
CA TRP A 147 -25.64 12.72 -3.53
C TRP A 147 -26.93 13.49 -3.24
N SER A 148 -26.79 14.69 -2.66
CA SER A 148 -27.89 15.61 -2.40
C SER A 148 -27.71 16.95 -3.13
N ALA A 149 -28.78 17.72 -3.24
CA ALA A 149 -28.73 19.09 -3.75
C ALA A 149 -27.88 20.00 -2.84
N ALA A 150 -27.23 20.99 -3.44
CA ALA A 150 -26.72 22.14 -2.70
C ALA A 150 -27.90 22.96 -2.13
N PRO A 151 -27.71 23.68 -1.01
CA PRO A 151 -28.70 24.66 -0.57
C PRO A 151 -28.94 25.67 -1.69
N ALA A 152 -30.20 26.06 -1.90
CA ALA A 152 -30.50 27.22 -2.73
C ALA A 152 -29.80 28.44 -2.10
N ALA A 153 -29.06 29.18 -2.93
CA ALA A 153 -28.43 30.44 -2.54
C ALA A 153 -29.48 31.53 -2.35
#